data_AF-K2RCI2-F1
#
_entry.id   AF-K2RCI2-F1
#
_cell.length_a   1.000
_cell.length_b   1.000
_cell.length_c   1.000
_cell.angle_alpha   90.00
_cell.angle_beta   90.00
_cell.angle_gamma   90.00
#
_symmetry.space_group_name_H-M   'P 1'
#
loop_
_entity.id
_entity.type
_entity.pdbx_description
1 polymer ?
#
loop_
_entity_poly.entity_id
_entity_poly.type
_entity_poly.pdbx_seq_one_letter_code
_entity_poly.pdbx_strand_id
1 'polypeptide(L)'
;MPKNYNLRKLILEVLENDEISKKRILEVIRSKSGIGTSDKTFNESLMALLREGQIYIADYDFTIYDGVKRIQSIRPEGIVFGVSRMDFVEIETILKQMESKDHEEVYKASKNLKRVFRRKIDELQNEGTFNNPNGADTLFNQTIFYMNSMGEEQKRSFRNKLAWGLSNNKGSLELFKNIVSFVQSQE
;
A
#
# COMPACT_ATOMS: atom_id res chain seq x y z
N MET A 1 8.03 -27.36 -6.66
CA MET A 1 7.56 -26.15 -5.97
C MET A 1 6.11 -26.35 -5.52
N PRO A 2 5.71 -25.97 -4.30
CA PRO A 2 4.34 -26.14 -3.84
C PRO A 2 3.38 -25.25 -4.64
N LYS A 3 2.21 -25.79 -5.04
CA LYS A 3 1.22 -25.13 -5.91
C LYS A 3 0.79 -23.73 -5.41
N ASN A 4 0.78 -23.50 -4.09
CA ASN A 4 0.39 -22.23 -3.47
C ASN A 4 1.40 -21.09 -3.67
N TYR A 5 2.69 -21.39 -3.80
CA TYR A 5 3.71 -20.36 -4.03
C TYR A 5 3.55 -19.71 -5.41
N ASN A 6 3.16 -20.51 -6.41
CA ASN A 6 2.94 -20.03 -7.77
C ASN A 6 1.69 -19.12 -7.86
N LEU A 7 0.63 -19.45 -7.11
CA LEU A 7 -0.61 -18.65 -7.13
C LEU A 7 -0.42 -17.25 -6.54
N ARG A 8 0.34 -17.11 -5.45
CA ARG A 8 0.66 -15.79 -4.86
C ARG A 8 1.40 -14.89 -5.85
N LYS A 9 2.39 -15.43 -6.56
CA LYS A 9 3.14 -14.69 -7.58
C LYS A 9 2.22 -14.24 -8.72
N LEU A 10 1.36 -15.13 -9.22
CA LEU A 10 0.38 -14.79 -10.26
C LEU A 10 -0.59 -13.70 -9.82
N ILE A 11 -1.04 -13.71 -8.56
CA ILE A 11 -1.90 -12.63 -8.02
C ILE A 11 -1.16 -11.29 -8.06
N LEU A 12 0.10 -11.25 -7.61
CA LEU A 12 0.90 -10.02 -7.63
C LEU A 12 1.17 -9.52 -9.05
N GLU A 13 1.48 -10.42 -10.00
CA GLU A 13 1.66 -10.08 -11.42
C GLU A 13 0.37 -9.53 -12.05
N VAL A 14 -0.80 -10.07 -11.67
CA VAL A 14 -2.09 -9.59 -12.16
C VAL A 14 -2.44 -8.21 -11.60
N LEU A 15 -2.07 -7.95 -10.35
CA LEU A 15 -2.28 -6.66 -9.67
C LEU A 15 -1.18 -5.63 -9.93
N GLU A 16 -0.17 -5.98 -10.73
CA GLU A 16 1.05 -5.17 -10.87
C GLU A 16 0.73 -3.75 -11.35
N ASN A 17 -0.20 -3.60 -12.30
CA ASN A 17 -0.49 -2.31 -12.93
C ASN A 17 -1.85 -1.69 -12.57
N ASP A 18 -2.77 -2.47 -11.99
CA ASP A 18 -4.14 -2.02 -11.75
C ASP A 18 -4.71 -2.51 -10.42
N GLU A 19 -5.54 -1.67 -9.80
CA GLU A 19 -6.41 -2.07 -8.71
C GLU A 19 -7.65 -2.75 -9.31
N ILE A 20 -7.83 -4.05 -9.09
CA ILE A 20 -8.94 -4.82 -9.69
C ILE A 20 -9.67 -5.70 -8.68
N SER A 21 -10.94 -5.99 -8.99
CA SER A 21 -11.82 -6.77 -8.11
C SER A 21 -11.38 -8.22 -7.97
N LYS A 22 -11.71 -8.84 -6.83
CA LYS A 22 -11.51 -10.27 -6.54
C LYS A 22 -11.97 -11.15 -7.70
N LYS A 23 -13.15 -10.85 -8.25
CA LYS A 23 -13.73 -11.53 -9.41
C LYS A 23 -12.77 -11.46 -10.61
N ARG A 24 -12.29 -10.28 -10.95
CA ARG A 24 -11.43 -10.06 -12.11
C ARG A 24 -10.08 -10.73 -11.96
N ILE A 25 -9.46 -10.68 -10.77
CA ILE A 25 -8.19 -11.39 -10.49
C ILE A 25 -8.35 -12.89 -10.77
N LEU A 26 -9.41 -13.50 -10.25
CA LEU A 26 -9.67 -14.93 -10.39
C LEU A 26 -9.93 -15.33 -11.85
N GLU A 27 -10.70 -14.53 -12.59
CA GLU A 27 -10.92 -14.70 -14.04
C GLU A 27 -9.60 -14.70 -14.82
N VAL A 28 -8.74 -13.70 -14.58
CA VAL A 28 -7.46 -13.57 -15.27
C VAL A 28 -6.56 -14.76 -14.95
N ILE A 29 -6.45 -15.17 -13.68
CA ILE A 29 -5.62 -16.32 -13.28
C ILE A 29 -6.11 -17.62 -13.93
N ARG A 30 -7.43 -17.87 -13.94
CA ARG A 30 -8.01 -19.06 -14.58
C ARG A 30 -7.75 -19.08 -16.09
N SER A 31 -7.83 -17.94 -16.75
CA SER A 31 -7.56 -17.82 -18.18
C SER A 31 -6.09 -18.04 -18.56
N LYS A 32 -5.14 -17.57 -17.72
CA LYS A 32 -3.70 -17.64 -18.01
C LYS A 32 -3.07 -18.99 -17.71
N SER A 33 -3.55 -19.69 -16.69
CA SER A 33 -2.77 -20.78 -16.09
C SER A 33 -3.18 -22.18 -16.49
N GLY A 34 -4.40 -22.41 -17.01
CA GLY A 34 -4.95 -23.76 -17.15
C GLY A 34 -5.01 -24.54 -15.82
N ILE A 35 -4.68 -23.88 -14.70
CA ILE A 35 -4.68 -24.44 -13.35
C ILE A 35 -6.11 -24.28 -12.83
N GLY A 36 -6.73 -25.41 -12.49
CA GLY A 36 -7.98 -25.44 -11.72
C GLY A 36 -7.73 -24.94 -10.29
N THR A 37 -7.66 -23.62 -10.10
CA THR A 37 -7.57 -23.02 -8.77
C THR A 37 -8.97 -22.93 -8.16
N SER A 38 -9.15 -23.64 -7.04
CA SER A 38 -10.37 -23.56 -6.23
C SER A 38 -10.51 -22.19 -5.57
N ASP A 39 -11.75 -21.74 -5.36
CA ASP A 39 -12.04 -20.48 -4.66
C ASP A 39 -11.41 -20.46 -3.26
N LYS A 40 -11.37 -21.61 -2.57
CA LYS A 40 -10.75 -21.75 -1.26
C LYS A 40 -9.25 -21.40 -1.31
N THR A 41 -8.50 -22.04 -2.21
CA THR A 41 -7.06 -21.82 -2.35
C THR A 41 -6.73 -20.38 -2.77
N PHE A 42 -7.58 -19.80 -3.62
CA PHE A 42 -7.46 -18.40 -4.02
C PHE A 42 -7.68 -17.45 -2.85
N ASN A 43 -8.75 -17.65 -2.07
CA ASN A 43 -9.04 -16.85 -0.88
C ASN A 43 -7.92 -16.96 0.17
N GLU A 44 -7.39 -18.17 0.42
CA GLU A 44 -6.26 -18.38 1.33
C GLU A 44 -5.02 -17.59 0.88
N SER A 45 -4.75 -17.55 -0.43
CA SER A 45 -3.63 -16.81 -1.00
C SER A 45 -3.82 -15.30 -0.89
N LEU A 46 -5.01 -14.78 -1.19
CA LEU A 46 -5.34 -13.36 -0.96
C LEU A 46 -5.19 -12.97 0.51
N MET A 47 -5.71 -13.79 1.43
CA MET A 47 -5.60 -13.54 2.87
C MET A 47 -4.17 -13.62 3.38
N ALA A 48 -3.32 -14.46 2.80
CA ALA A 48 -1.89 -14.48 3.11
C ALA A 48 -1.22 -13.18 2.63
N LEU A 49 -1.43 -12.79 1.38
CA LEU A 49 -0.86 -11.56 0.80
C LEU A 49 -1.30 -10.29 1.53
N LEU A 50 -2.57 -10.23 1.97
CA LEU A 50 -3.09 -9.12 2.80
C LEU A 50 -2.39 -9.08 4.16
N ARG A 51 -2.25 -10.23 4.83
CA ARG A 51 -1.58 -10.32 6.14
C ARG A 51 -0.09 -10.00 6.05
N GLU A 52 0.56 -10.45 4.98
CA GLU A 52 1.96 -10.15 4.65
C GLU A 52 2.12 -8.70 4.14
N GLY A 53 1.02 -7.95 4.02
CA GLY A 53 0.99 -6.57 3.58
C GLY A 53 1.31 -6.38 2.11
N GLN A 54 1.55 -7.43 1.32
CA GLN A 54 1.94 -7.38 -0.09
C GLN A 54 0.82 -6.89 -1.01
N ILE A 55 -0.43 -6.99 -0.58
CA ILE A 55 -1.60 -6.38 -1.24
C ILE A 55 -2.45 -5.61 -0.23
N TYR A 56 -3.34 -4.76 -0.70
CA TYR A 56 -4.27 -3.98 0.11
C TYR A 56 -5.67 -3.98 -0.52
N ILE A 57 -6.69 -3.63 0.28
CA ILE A 57 -8.05 -3.37 -0.21
C ILE A 57 -8.15 -1.90 -0.59
N ALA A 58 -8.45 -1.62 -1.85
CA ALA A 58 -8.47 -0.29 -2.43
C ALA A 58 -9.86 0.35 -2.42
N ASP A 59 -10.87 -0.43 -2.80
CA ASP A 59 -12.24 -0.01 -3.05
C ASP A 59 -13.18 -1.23 -3.17
N TYR A 60 -14.41 -0.99 -3.63
CA TYR A 60 -15.40 -1.99 -3.95
C TYR A 60 -16.00 -1.77 -5.36
N ASP A 61 -15.89 -2.79 -6.20
CA ASP A 61 -16.46 -2.85 -7.54
C ASP A 61 -17.94 -3.24 -7.47
N PHE A 62 -18.83 -2.27 -7.61
CA PHE A 62 -20.28 -2.50 -7.64
C PHE A 62 -20.79 -3.05 -8.97
N THR A 63 -19.97 -3.08 -10.02
CA THR A 63 -20.40 -3.59 -11.35
C THR A 63 -20.63 -5.09 -11.35
N ILE A 64 -20.11 -5.82 -10.34
CA ILE A 64 -20.31 -7.27 -10.19
C ILE A 64 -21.78 -7.69 -10.01
N TYR A 65 -22.68 -6.73 -9.76
CA TYR A 65 -24.10 -6.93 -9.56
C TYR A 65 -24.94 -6.68 -10.82
N ASP A 66 -24.33 -6.46 -11.99
CA ASP A 66 -25.01 -6.31 -13.28
C ASP A 66 -26.21 -5.32 -13.25
N GLY A 67 -26.05 -4.18 -12.57
CA GLY A 67 -27.07 -3.14 -12.49
C GLY A 67 -28.10 -3.27 -11.36
N VAL A 68 -27.97 -4.26 -10.47
CA VAL A 68 -28.84 -4.40 -9.28
C VAL A 68 -28.48 -3.35 -8.22
N LYS A 69 -29.32 -2.32 -8.07
CA LYS A 69 -29.11 -1.16 -7.18
C LYS A 69 -29.33 -1.41 -5.67
N ARG A 70 -29.92 -2.55 -5.28
CA ARG A 70 -30.17 -2.90 -3.87
C ARG A 70 -29.26 -4.03 -3.43
N ILE A 71 -28.17 -3.69 -2.74
CA ILE A 71 -27.21 -4.67 -2.26
C ILE A 71 -27.51 -4.94 -0.79
N GLN A 72 -28.48 -5.83 -0.55
CA GLN A 72 -28.74 -6.37 0.79
C GLN A 72 -27.65 -7.36 1.23
N SER A 73 -26.75 -7.75 0.31
CA SER A 73 -25.59 -8.61 0.59
C SER A 73 -24.37 -8.16 -0.21
N ILE A 74 -23.46 -7.45 0.47
CA ILE A 74 -22.12 -7.14 -0.07
C ILE A 74 -21.38 -8.47 -0.28
N ARG A 75 -20.91 -8.69 -1.51
CA ARG A 75 -20.26 -9.92 -1.96
C ARG A 75 -18.74 -9.74 -1.95
N PRO A 76 -17.96 -10.71 -1.43
CA PRO A 76 -16.50 -10.63 -1.46
C PRO A 76 -15.90 -10.45 -2.86
N GLU A 77 -16.63 -10.88 -3.89
CA GLU A 77 -16.23 -10.81 -5.31
C GLU A 77 -15.97 -9.38 -5.80
N GLY A 78 -16.61 -8.39 -5.16
CA GLY A 78 -16.48 -6.98 -5.50
C GLY A 78 -15.32 -6.28 -4.81
N ILE A 79 -14.66 -6.92 -3.83
CA ILE A 79 -13.53 -6.29 -3.12
C ILE A 79 -12.40 -6.03 -4.13
N VAL A 80 -11.95 -4.77 -4.25
CA VAL A 80 -10.85 -4.36 -5.13
C VAL A 80 -9.54 -4.45 -4.36
N PHE A 81 -8.56 -5.12 -4.97
CA PHE A 81 -7.21 -5.25 -4.42
C PHE A 81 -6.19 -4.51 -5.27
N GLY A 82 -5.09 -4.06 -4.65
CA GLY A 82 -3.90 -3.56 -5.33
C GLY A 82 -2.62 -4.07 -4.65
N VAL A 83 -1.45 -3.96 -5.32
CA VAL A 83 -0.15 -4.36 -4.73
C VAL A 83 0.41 -3.26 -3.83
N SER A 84 0.78 -3.64 -2.62
CA SER A 84 1.61 -2.78 -1.76
C SER A 84 3.06 -2.88 -2.17
N ARG A 85 3.43 -1.97 -3.05
CA ARG A 85 4.77 -1.68 -3.51
C ARG A 85 5.54 -0.93 -2.42
N MET A 86 6.52 -1.58 -1.79
CA MET A 86 7.26 -1.06 -0.61
C MET A 86 8.78 -1.12 -0.80
N ASP A 87 9.26 -1.28 -2.03
CA ASP A 87 10.70 -1.11 -2.26
C ASP A 87 11.06 0.38 -2.31
N PHE A 88 12.34 0.67 -2.09
CA PHE A 88 12.84 2.05 -2.04
C PHE A 88 12.52 2.86 -3.31
N VAL A 89 12.66 2.25 -4.49
CA VAL A 89 12.50 2.94 -5.78
C VAL A 89 11.03 3.31 -5.99
N GLU A 90 10.12 2.42 -5.62
CA GLU A 90 8.69 2.65 -5.70
C GLU A 90 8.22 3.75 -4.75
N ILE A 91 8.68 3.73 -3.49
CA ILE A 91 8.36 4.81 -2.54
C ILE A 91 8.94 6.15 -3.01
N GLU A 92 10.17 6.15 -3.55
CA GLU A 92 10.78 7.36 -4.12
C GLU A 92 9.97 7.89 -5.30
N THR A 93 9.43 6.99 -6.13
CA THR A 93 8.55 7.33 -7.25
C THR A 93 7.25 7.96 -6.75
N ILE A 94 6.57 7.35 -5.77
CA ILE A 94 5.34 7.91 -5.17
C ILE A 94 5.60 9.30 -4.60
N LEU A 95 6.72 9.48 -3.89
CA LEU A 95 7.10 10.79 -3.33
C LEU A 95 7.33 11.85 -4.41
N LYS A 96 7.91 11.49 -5.57
CA LYS A 96 8.04 12.40 -6.72
C LYS A 96 6.69 12.71 -7.36
N GLN A 97 5.79 11.74 -7.48
CA GLN A 97 4.44 11.94 -8.03
C GLN A 97 3.61 12.94 -7.22
N MET A 98 3.86 13.03 -5.90
CA MET A 98 3.25 14.07 -5.06
C MET A 98 3.68 15.50 -5.41
N GLU A 99 4.73 15.67 -6.21
CA GLU A 99 5.21 16.97 -6.73
C GLU A 99 4.68 17.26 -8.14
N SER A 100 3.86 16.36 -8.70
CA SER A 100 3.25 16.53 -10.03
C SER A 100 2.30 17.72 -10.06
N LYS A 101 2.08 18.26 -11.27
CA LYS A 101 1.06 19.28 -11.53
C LYS A 101 -0.33 18.68 -11.74
N ASP A 102 -0.41 17.37 -11.97
CA ASP A 102 -1.68 16.65 -12.13
C ASP A 102 -2.30 16.37 -10.75
N HIS A 103 -3.46 16.97 -10.49
CA HIS A 103 -4.17 16.82 -9.22
C HIS A 103 -4.63 15.38 -8.95
N GLU A 104 -5.01 14.62 -9.97
CA GLU A 104 -5.44 13.24 -9.81
C GLU A 104 -4.24 12.34 -9.46
N GLU A 105 -3.10 12.57 -10.10
CA GLU A 105 -1.86 11.87 -9.80
C GLU A 105 -1.40 12.16 -8.36
N VAL A 106 -1.37 13.44 -7.96
CA VAL A 106 -1.00 13.84 -6.59
C VAL A 106 -1.94 13.22 -5.55
N TYR A 107 -3.25 13.18 -5.83
CA TYR A 107 -4.23 12.57 -4.93
C TYR A 107 -3.97 11.07 -4.75
N LYS A 108 -3.77 10.33 -5.85
CA LYS A 108 -3.47 8.89 -5.81
C LYS A 108 -2.15 8.62 -5.08
N ALA A 109 -1.11 9.37 -5.39
CA ALA A 109 0.20 9.25 -4.75
C ALA A 109 0.12 9.52 -3.23
N SER A 110 -0.57 10.59 -2.83
CA SER A 110 -0.79 10.95 -1.42
C SER A 110 -1.57 9.87 -0.67
N LYS A 111 -2.65 9.34 -1.26
CA LYS A 111 -3.44 8.23 -0.68
C LYS A 111 -2.56 6.99 -0.47
N ASN A 112 -1.74 6.64 -1.45
CA ASN A 112 -0.84 5.49 -1.39
C ASN A 112 0.25 5.67 -0.33
N LEU A 113 0.94 6.82 -0.32
CA LEU A 113 2.00 7.08 0.65
C LEU A 113 1.45 7.11 2.08
N LYS A 114 0.28 7.73 2.31
CA LYS A 114 -0.38 7.75 3.62
C LYS A 114 -0.68 6.34 4.13
N ARG A 115 -1.11 5.42 3.27
CA ARG A 115 -1.32 4.01 3.65
C ARG A 115 -0.01 3.34 4.07
N VAL A 116 1.06 3.52 3.30
CA VAL A 116 2.39 2.96 3.65
C VAL A 116 2.87 3.53 4.97
N PHE A 117 2.71 4.84 5.17
CA PHE A 117 3.09 5.54 6.40
C PHE A 117 2.34 4.99 7.62
N ARG A 118 1.01 4.86 7.54
CA ARG A 118 0.19 4.27 8.62
C ARG A 118 0.68 2.89 9.01
N ARG A 119 0.87 2.01 8.04
CA ARG A 119 1.37 0.65 8.32
C ARG A 119 2.72 0.69 9.03
N LYS A 120 3.62 1.58 8.62
CA LYS A 120 4.94 1.73 9.26
C LYS A 120 4.85 2.27 10.69
N ILE A 121 3.86 3.12 10.98
CA ILE A 121 3.54 3.54 12.35
C ILE A 121 2.97 2.38 13.16
N ASP A 122 2.07 1.58 12.59
CA ASP A 122 1.51 0.40 13.26
C ASP A 122 2.62 -0.61 13.58
N GLU A 123 3.58 -0.81 12.67
CA GLU A 123 4.78 -1.62 12.90
C GLU A 123 5.57 -1.12 14.13
N LEU A 124 5.83 0.19 14.24
CA LEU A 124 6.53 0.78 15.40
C LEU A 124 5.74 0.65 16.72
N GLN A 125 4.42 0.83 16.67
CA GLN A 125 3.55 0.71 17.84
C GLN A 125 3.49 -0.74 18.34
N ASN A 126 3.44 -1.71 17.44
CA ASN A 126 3.43 -3.14 17.79
C ASN A 126 4.74 -3.59 18.44
N GLU A 127 5.87 -2.97 18.11
CA GLU A 127 7.15 -3.21 18.80
C GLU A 127 7.23 -2.53 20.17
N GLY A 128 6.23 -1.71 20.55
CA GLY A 128 6.20 -0.96 21.81
C GLY A 128 7.23 0.18 21.86
N THR A 129 7.83 0.54 20.72
CA THR A 129 8.96 1.48 20.67
C THR A 129 8.57 2.92 20.33
N PHE A 130 7.27 3.17 20.08
CA PHE A 130 6.77 4.46 19.63
C PHE A 130 5.33 4.70 20.11
N ASN A 131 5.07 5.88 20.68
CA ASN A 131 3.74 6.33 21.04
C ASN A 131 3.37 7.57 20.20
N ASN A 132 2.26 7.51 19.49
CA ASN A 132 1.76 8.63 18.69
C ASN A 132 0.31 8.95 19.07
N PRO A 133 0.11 9.82 20.08
CA PRO A 133 -1.24 10.15 20.57
C PRO A 133 -2.08 10.91 19.53
N ASN A 134 -1.44 11.60 18.59
CA ASN A 134 -2.11 12.45 17.60
C ASN A 134 -2.56 11.68 16.33
N GLY A 135 -2.25 10.38 16.26
CA GLY A 135 -2.60 9.50 15.15
C GLY A 135 -1.64 9.59 13.95
N ALA A 136 -1.54 8.50 13.19
CA ALA A 136 -0.63 8.37 12.07
C ALA A 136 -0.87 9.42 10.95
N ASP A 137 -2.11 9.86 10.77
CA ASP A 137 -2.47 10.84 9.74
C ASP A 137 -1.93 12.24 10.01
N THR A 138 -2.01 12.67 11.27
CA THR A 138 -1.51 13.99 11.68
C THR A 138 0.00 14.04 11.47
N LEU A 139 0.71 13.01 11.94
CA LEU A 139 2.15 12.88 11.77
C LEU A 139 2.58 12.75 10.30
N PHE A 140 1.79 12.06 9.47
CA PHE A 140 2.00 12.04 8.02
C PHE A 140 1.91 13.45 7.44
N ASN A 141 0.83 14.18 7.72
CA ASN A 141 0.65 15.53 7.17
C ASN A 141 1.77 16.47 7.63
N GLN A 142 2.19 16.38 8.91
CA GLN A 142 3.32 17.13 9.45
C GLN A 142 4.63 16.79 8.73
N THR A 143 4.91 15.51 8.52
CA THR A 143 6.11 15.04 7.81
C THR A 143 6.17 15.60 6.40
N ILE A 144 5.05 15.57 5.67
CA ILE A 144 4.97 16.10 4.30
C ILE A 144 5.11 17.62 4.29
N PHE A 145 4.44 18.32 5.22
CA PHE A 145 4.58 19.77 5.36
C PHE A 145 6.01 20.19 5.64
N TYR A 146 6.67 19.54 6.60
CA TYR A 146 8.06 19.77 6.95
C TYR A 146 9.01 19.50 5.79
N MET A 147 8.82 18.39 5.06
CA MET A 147 9.60 18.12 3.84
C MET A 147 9.44 19.22 2.79
N ASN A 148 8.23 19.74 2.62
CA ASN A 148 7.93 20.78 1.62
C ASN A 148 8.37 22.19 2.01
N SER A 149 8.70 22.44 3.29
CA SER A 149 9.23 23.73 3.74
C SER A 149 10.77 23.83 3.61
N MET A 150 11.45 22.73 3.26
CA MET A 150 12.89 22.69 3.07
C MET A 150 13.34 23.27 1.72
N GLY A 151 14.61 23.68 1.63
CA GLY A 151 15.26 23.93 0.34
C GLY A 151 15.46 22.64 -0.48
N GLU A 152 15.58 22.75 -1.80
CA GLU A 152 15.61 21.61 -2.74
C GLU A 152 16.61 20.49 -2.38
N GLU A 153 17.84 20.84 -1.98
CA GLU A 153 18.85 19.85 -1.63
C GLU A 153 18.49 19.07 -0.35
N GLN A 154 18.03 19.81 0.67
CA GLN A 154 17.60 19.25 1.96
C GLN A 154 16.34 18.39 1.77
N LYS A 155 15.38 18.89 0.99
CA LYS A 155 14.16 18.19 0.60
C LYS A 155 14.49 16.86 -0.07
N ARG A 156 15.40 16.86 -1.06
CA ARG A 156 15.83 15.64 -1.75
C ARG A 156 16.48 14.64 -0.80
N SER A 157 17.35 15.10 0.09
CA SER A 157 17.99 14.25 1.11
C SER A 157 16.96 13.64 2.06
N PHE A 158 16.02 14.45 2.57
CA PHE A 158 14.95 14.01 3.44
C PHE A 158 14.02 13.01 2.74
N ARG A 159 13.62 13.30 1.50
CA ARG A 159 12.80 12.41 0.65
C ARG A 159 13.43 11.04 0.49
N ASN A 160 14.74 10.97 0.23
CA ASN A 160 15.45 9.69 0.11
C ASN A 160 15.46 8.90 1.43
N LYS A 161 15.71 9.59 2.55
CA LYS A 161 15.66 8.96 3.88
C LYS A 161 14.25 8.47 4.22
N LEU A 162 13.23 9.26 3.91
CA LEU A 162 11.83 8.90 4.10
C LEU A 162 11.45 7.69 3.23
N ALA A 163 11.86 7.69 1.96
CA ALA A 163 11.65 6.54 1.07
C ALA A 163 12.28 5.27 1.63
N TRP A 164 13.52 5.36 2.14
CA TRP A 164 14.18 4.21 2.77
C TRP A 164 13.48 3.78 4.05
N GLY A 165 13.07 4.72 4.90
CA GLY A 165 12.37 4.44 6.15
C GLY A 165 11.01 3.76 5.94
N LEU A 166 10.28 4.16 4.89
CA LEU A 166 9.00 3.57 4.53
C LEU A 166 9.11 2.25 3.76
N SER A 167 10.31 1.90 3.29
CA SER A 167 10.55 0.67 2.55
C SER A 167 10.62 -0.57 3.45
N ASN A 168 10.79 -1.74 2.83
CA ASN A 168 11.06 -3.01 3.51
C ASN A 168 12.56 -3.32 3.66
N ASN A 169 13.45 -2.36 3.38
CA ASN A 169 14.89 -2.57 3.48
C ASN A 169 15.33 -2.80 4.93
N LYS A 170 16.46 -3.49 5.11
CA LYS A 170 17.06 -3.68 6.45
C LYS A 170 17.37 -2.31 7.08
N GLY A 171 16.97 -2.14 8.34
CA GLY A 171 17.13 -0.87 9.07
C GLY A 171 16.13 0.23 8.69
N SER A 172 15.17 -0.05 7.80
CA SER A 172 14.10 0.89 7.44
C SER A 172 13.30 1.37 8.65
N LEU A 173 12.90 0.44 9.53
CA LEU A 173 12.06 0.76 10.70
C LEU A 173 12.77 1.69 11.69
N GLU A 174 14.04 1.45 11.98
CA GLU A 174 14.86 2.32 12.83
C GLU A 174 15.08 3.70 12.19
N LEU A 175 15.36 3.76 10.89
CA LEU A 175 15.47 5.04 10.19
C LEU A 175 14.13 5.80 10.22
N PHE A 176 13.02 5.10 10.00
CA PHE A 176 11.69 5.68 10.03
C PHE A 176 11.37 6.26 11.41
N LYS A 177 11.66 5.52 12.48
CA LYS A 177 11.54 5.99 13.87
C LYS A 177 12.31 7.29 14.09
N ASN A 178 13.57 7.34 13.65
CA ASN A 178 14.40 8.53 13.78
C ASN A 178 13.82 9.73 13.00
N ILE A 179 13.24 9.51 11.82
CA ILE A 179 12.58 10.55 11.04
C ILE A 179 11.36 11.08 11.78
N VAL A 180 10.46 10.21 12.26
CA VAL A 180 9.22 10.66 12.92
C VAL A 180 9.50 11.35 14.25
N SER A 181 10.45 10.84 15.05
CA SER A 181 10.88 11.49 16.28
C SER A 181 11.52 12.86 16.03
N PHE A 182 12.28 13.00 14.95
CA PHE A 182 12.85 14.28 14.54
C PHE A 182 11.76 15.27 14.10
N VAL A 183 10.78 14.85 13.28
CA VAL A 183 9.67 15.73 12.86
C VAL A 183 8.85 16.19 14.07
N GLN A 184 8.58 15.30 15.02
CA GLN A 184 7.86 15.65 16.26
C GLN A 184 8.63 16.63 17.14
N SER A 185 9.98 16.64 17.12
CA SER A 185 10.77 17.61 17.89
C SER A 185 10.89 18.98 17.23
N GLN A 186 10.33 19.16 16.03
CA GLN A 186 10.23 20.46 15.37
C GLN A 186 8.90 21.20 15.70
N GLU A 187 8.00 20.58 16.49
CA GLU A 187 6.90 21.29 17.19
C GLU A 187 7.45 22.14 18.36
#